data_AF-A0A0C2CPH7-F1
#
_entry.id   AF-A0A0C2CPH7-F1
#
_cell.length_a   1.000
_cell.length_b   1.000
_cell.length_c   1.000
_cell.angle_alpha   90.00
_cell.angle_beta   90.00
_cell.angle_gamma   90.00
#
_symmetry.space_group_name_H-M   'P 1'
#
loop_
_entity.id
_entity.type
_entity.pdbx_description
1 polymer ?
#
loop_
_entity_poly.entity_id
_entity_poly.type
_entity_poly.pdbx_seq_one_letter_code
_entity_poly.pdbx_strand_id
1 'polypeptide(L)'
;MQLAGRLVGQVHRRLGYYREDDLHRGPLSALAVRDAEQQPTVGGLRIEDPQRDPERDGQCFHDLTKWMHALNQMGTQTGDPIYHRWARELACTAHSAFIRDAAAGRMFCKMSVDLERPLVMAMSPSIAQHDPLDALITYCQLQSSPSGGGPDLRAEIHDAAALCVGASWAIDDALGIGDLLIHAGRVAQLVGADAVCALDAIDAADLLDVIDAIQPGCLLEELLESARAGLCKFADSNALAQPPERRTAFGELELAIGLAALPVVARSRPTGRGNPTPGLDRLAPYQSLHSEIVGFWRGVRSRRRDPVSHEIEAVMLATALVPDGFMELR
;
A
#
# COMPACT_ATOMS: atom_id res chain seq x y z
N MET A 1 11.99 -16.16 -6.85
CA MET A 1 10.65 -16.16 -7.48
C MET A 1 9.75 -17.34 -7.11
N GLN A 2 10.21 -18.60 -7.11
CA GLN A 2 9.33 -19.75 -6.82
C GLN A 2 8.59 -19.69 -5.45
N LEU A 3 9.27 -19.26 -4.37
CA LEU A 3 8.64 -19.08 -3.06
C LEU A 3 7.55 -18.01 -3.08
N ALA A 4 7.81 -16.86 -3.73
CA ALA A 4 6.85 -15.78 -3.86
C ALA A 4 5.61 -16.22 -4.65
N GLY A 5 5.79 -16.93 -5.79
CA GLY A 5 4.67 -17.49 -6.55
C GLY A 5 3.83 -18.49 -5.75
N ARG A 6 4.47 -19.33 -4.92
CA ARG A 6 3.74 -20.24 -4.00
C ARG A 6 2.94 -19.46 -2.96
N LEU A 7 3.50 -18.38 -2.41
CA LEU A 7 2.82 -17.52 -1.45
C LEU A 7 1.60 -16.84 -2.08
N VAL A 8 1.72 -16.31 -3.30
CA VAL A 8 0.59 -15.73 -4.06
C VAL A 8 -0.53 -16.76 -4.20
N GLY A 9 -0.22 -17.97 -4.67
CA GLY A 9 -1.22 -19.03 -4.79
C GLY A 9 -1.82 -19.46 -3.45
N GLN A 10 -1.06 -19.42 -2.35
CA GLN A 10 -1.58 -19.70 -1.01
C GLN A 10 -2.54 -18.62 -0.52
N VAL A 11 -2.19 -17.34 -0.73
CA VAL A 11 -3.04 -16.20 -0.39
C VAL A 11 -4.35 -16.29 -1.16
N HIS A 12 -4.31 -16.51 -2.47
CA HIS A 12 -5.52 -16.63 -3.29
C HIS A 12 -6.41 -17.81 -2.87
N ARG A 13 -5.83 -18.99 -2.62
CA ARG A 13 -6.61 -20.16 -2.17
C ARG A 13 -7.20 -20.01 -0.77
N ARG A 14 -6.56 -19.25 0.11
CA ARG A 14 -6.99 -19.11 1.51
C ARG A 14 -7.91 -17.90 1.72
N LEU A 15 -7.55 -16.76 1.13
CA LEU A 15 -8.20 -15.47 1.34
C LEU A 15 -9.20 -15.11 0.22
N GLY A 16 -9.12 -15.76 -0.95
CA GLY A 16 -10.12 -15.63 -2.03
C GLY A 16 -11.33 -16.56 -1.86
N TYR A 17 -11.44 -17.22 -0.72
CA TYR A 17 -12.51 -18.18 -0.40
C TYR A 17 -13.12 -17.86 0.98
N TYR A 18 -14.40 -18.17 1.14
CA TYR A 18 -15.02 -18.25 2.46
C TYR A 18 -14.31 -19.30 3.31
N ARG A 19 -14.34 -19.11 4.64
CA ARG A 19 -13.77 -20.09 5.56
C ARG A 19 -14.56 -21.39 5.50
N GLU A 20 -13.90 -22.51 5.79
CA GLU A 20 -14.57 -23.82 5.82
C GLU A 20 -15.71 -23.89 6.86
N ASP A 21 -15.60 -23.09 7.92
CA ASP A 21 -16.57 -22.96 9.01
C ASP A 21 -17.59 -21.83 8.82
N ASP A 22 -17.54 -21.09 7.71
CA ASP A 22 -18.55 -20.07 7.36
C ASP A 22 -19.85 -20.71 6.88
N LEU A 23 -20.96 -19.97 7.00
CA LEU A 23 -22.25 -20.36 6.44
C LEU A 23 -22.20 -20.40 4.91
N HIS A 24 -21.49 -19.45 4.32
CA HIS A 24 -21.19 -19.41 2.89
C HIS A 24 -20.00 -20.31 2.58
N ARG A 25 -20.01 -20.92 1.40
CA ARG A 25 -18.94 -21.85 0.98
C ARG A 25 -18.50 -21.53 -0.44
N GLY A 26 -17.22 -21.78 -0.69
CA GLY A 26 -16.62 -21.62 -2.02
C GLY A 26 -15.92 -20.27 -2.22
N PRO A 27 -15.62 -19.91 -3.48
CA PRO A 27 -14.93 -18.67 -3.81
C PRO A 27 -15.74 -17.42 -3.41
N LEU A 28 -15.05 -16.35 -3.01
CA LEU A 28 -15.69 -15.06 -2.70
C LEU A 28 -16.35 -14.42 -3.94
N SER A 29 -15.83 -14.74 -5.13
CA SER A 29 -16.36 -14.25 -6.39
C SER A 29 -17.70 -14.84 -6.81
N ALA A 30 -18.22 -15.85 -6.07
CA ALA A 30 -19.36 -16.67 -6.44
C ALA A 30 -19.23 -17.38 -7.81
N LEU A 31 -18.05 -17.37 -8.43
CA LEU A 31 -17.76 -18.11 -9.65
C LEU A 31 -17.62 -19.61 -9.37
N ALA A 32 -17.72 -20.42 -10.43
CA ALA A 32 -17.31 -21.82 -10.35
C ALA A 32 -15.82 -21.90 -9.99
N VAL A 33 -15.42 -22.92 -9.21
CA VAL A 33 -14.05 -23.08 -8.70
C VAL A 33 -12.98 -22.94 -9.80
N ARG A 34 -13.21 -23.54 -10.98
CA ARG A 34 -12.28 -23.47 -12.10
C ARG A 34 -12.08 -22.05 -12.63
N ASP A 35 -13.13 -21.24 -12.65
CA ASP A 35 -13.07 -19.85 -13.12
C ASP A 35 -12.48 -18.94 -12.04
N ALA A 36 -12.82 -19.20 -10.78
CA ALA A 36 -12.22 -18.51 -9.62
C ALA A 36 -10.71 -18.74 -9.51
N GLU A 37 -10.19 -19.90 -9.90
CA GLU A 37 -8.75 -20.15 -9.95
C GLU A 37 -8.04 -19.33 -11.05
N GLN A 38 -8.74 -18.96 -12.13
CA GLN A 38 -8.21 -18.10 -13.19
C GLN A 38 -8.34 -16.62 -12.86
N GLN A 39 -9.32 -16.26 -12.02
CA GLN A 39 -9.64 -14.90 -11.59
C GLN A 39 -9.74 -14.82 -10.05
N PRO A 40 -8.65 -15.11 -9.32
CA PRO A 40 -8.67 -15.28 -7.87
C PRO A 40 -8.97 -14.00 -7.08
N THR A 41 -8.92 -12.83 -7.72
CA THR A 41 -9.05 -11.53 -7.07
C THR A 41 -10.38 -10.81 -7.33
N VAL A 42 -11.23 -11.31 -8.23
CA VAL A 42 -12.48 -10.61 -8.62
C VAL A 42 -13.54 -10.59 -7.50
N GLY A 43 -13.42 -11.47 -6.51
CA GLY A 43 -14.23 -11.42 -5.27
C GLY A 43 -13.57 -10.64 -4.12
N GLY A 44 -12.41 -10.02 -4.38
CA GLY A 44 -11.56 -9.46 -3.35
C GLY A 44 -10.82 -10.53 -2.53
N LEU A 45 -10.26 -10.13 -1.39
CA LEU A 45 -9.52 -11.00 -0.47
C LEU A 45 -9.86 -10.64 0.97
N ARG A 46 -10.26 -11.64 1.75
CA ARG A 46 -10.58 -11.43 3.17
C ARG A 46 -9.32 -11.30 4.03
N ILE A 47 -9.45 -10.62 5.15
CA ILE A 47 -8.48 -10.63 6.24
C ILE A 47 -8.93 -11.63 7.31
N GLU A 48 -8.03 -12.48 7.78
CA GLU A 48 -8.40 -13.45 8.80
C GLU A 48 -8.34 -12.84 10.20
N ASP A 49 -9.44 -12.90 10.94
CA ASP A 49 -9.40 -12.69 12.39
C ASP A 49 -9.12 -14.03 13.11
N PRO A 50 -8.02 -14.16 13.87
CA PRO A 50 -7.70 -15.38 14.62
C PRO A 50 -8.75 -15.72 15.69
N GLN A 51 -9.45 -14.69 16.20
CA GLN A 51 -10.48 -14.84 17.24
C GLN A 51 -11.85 -15.22 16.67
N ARG A 52 -11.97 -15.32 15.33
CA ARG A 52 -13.16 -15.77 14.59
C ARG A 52 -14.40 -14.92 14.84
N ASP A 53 -14.22 -13.63 15.09
CA ASP A 53 -15.32 -12.69 15.20
C ASP A 53 -15.79 -12.29 13.78
N PRO A 54 -17.06 -12.57 13.39
CA PRO A 54 -17.60 -12.22 12.07
C PRO A 54 -17.63 -10.71 11.78
N GLU A 55 -17.59 -9.85 12.80
CA GLU A 55 -17.46 -8.39 12.62
C GLU A 55 -16.00 -7.96 12.42
N ARG A 56 -15.05 -8.85 12.73
CA ARG A 56 -13.61 -8.65 12.55
C ARG A 56 -13.06 -9.40 11.34
N ASP A 57 -13.75 -10.43 10.86
CA ASP A 57 -13.59 -10.93 9.49
C ASP A 57 -14.18 -9.91 8.49
N GLY A 58 -13.66 -9.89 7.28
CA GLY A 58 -14.05 -8.90 6.26
C GLY A 58 -12.93 -8.64 5.26
N GLN A 59 -13.08 -7.57 4.50
CA GLN A 59 -12.06 -7.10 3.57
C GLN A 59 -11.63 -5.68 3.96
N CYS A 60 -10.33 -5.43 4.00
CA CYS A 60 -9.73 -4.15 4.41
C CYS A 60 -9.07 -3.48 3.21
N PHE A 61 -9.45 -2.24 2.90
CA PHE A 61 -9.03 -1.57 1.68
C PHE A 61 -7.50 -1.43 1.59
N HIS A 62 -6.88 -0.98 2.68
CA HIS A 62 -5.43 -0.85 2.79
C HIS A 62 -4.68 -2.18 2.54
N ASP A 63 -5.18 -3.30 3.08
CA ASP A 63 -4.55 -4.61 2.84
C ASP A 63 -4.70 -5.03 1.37
N LEU A 64 -5.84 -4.70 0.74
CA LEU A 64 -6.05 -4.95 -0.68
C LEU A 64 -5.11 -4.11 -1.55
N THR A 65 -4.89 -2.82 -1.25
CA THR A 65 -3.95 -1.99 -2.03
C THR A 65 -2.50 -2.46 -1.89
N LYS A 66 -2.08 -2.89 -0.69
CA LYS A 66 -0.75 -3.52 -0.50
C LYS A 66 -0.64 -4.82 -1.32
N TRP A 67 -1.71 -5.62 -1.41
CA TRP A 67 -1.70 -6.83 -2.25
C TRP A 67 -1.72 -6.54 -3.76
N MET A 68 -2.47 -5.52 -4.21
CA MET A 68 -2.41 -5.02 -5.58
C MET A 68 -0.99 -4.62 -5.97
N HIS A 69 -0.31 -3.86 -5.09
CA HIS A 69 1.08 -3.49 -5.28
C HIS A 69 1.99 -4.74 -5.36
N ALA A 70 1.85 -5.70 -4.44
CA ALA A 70 2.64 -6.93 -4.46
C ALA A 70 2.44 -7.77 -5.74
N LEU A 71 1.21 -7.86 -6.25
CA LEU A 71 0.92 -8.50 -7.53
C LEU A 71 1.58 -7.75 -8.69
N ASN A 72 1.53 -6.42 -8.70
CA ASN A 72 2.21 -5.63 -9.72
C ASN A 72 3.72 -5.88 -9.72
N GLN A 73 4.36 -5.87 -8.53
CA GLN A 73 5.77 -6.19 -8.37
C GLN A 73 6.09 -7.61 -8.88
N MET A 74 5.23 -8.59 -8.61
CA MET A 74 5.38 -9.95 -9.12
C MET A 74 5.34 -9.99 -10.66
N GLY A 75 4.41 -9.26 -11.28
CA GLY A 75 4.34 -9.13 -12.74
C GLY A 75 5.62 -8.56 -13.32
N THR A 76 6.09 -7.44 -12.77
CA THR A 76 7.32 -6.78 -13.23
C THR A 76 8.55 -7.68 -13.07
N GLN A 77 8.72 -8.32 -11.91
CA GLN A 77 9.91 -9.12 -11.59
C GLN A 77 9.94 -10.49 -12.29
N THR A 78 8.79 -11.03 -12.70
CA THR A 78 8.71 -12.31 -13.42
C THR A 78 8.53 -12.17 -14.93
N GLY A 79 8.02 -11.02 -15.38
CA GLY A 79 7.53 -10.82 -16.75
C GLY A 79 6.23 -11.57 -17.06
N ASP A 80 5.57 -12.17 -16.06
CA ASP A 80 4.30 -12.88 -16.27
C ASP A 80 3.12 -11.88 -16.18
N PRO A 81 2.41 -11.63 -17.31
CA PRO A 81 1.33 -10.65 -17.37
C PRO A 81 0.15 -10.96 -16.46
N ILE A 82 -0.01 -12.21 -16.02
CA ILE A 82 -1.18 -12.62 -15.23
C ILE A 82 -1.28 -11.87 -13.90
N TYR A 83 -0.13 -11.53 -13.29
CA TYR A 83 -0.11 -10.83 -12.02
C TYR A 83 -0.60 -9.38 -12.15
N HIS A 84 -0.27 -8.69 -13.24
CA HIS A 84 -0.79 -7.35 -13.50
C HIS A 84 -2.31 -7.37 -13.73
N ARG A 85 -2.80 -8.39 -14.45
CA ARG A 85 -4.24 -8.60 -14.62
C ARG A 85 -4.94 -8.77 -13.28
N TRP A 86 -4.45 -9.67 -12.42
CA TRP A 86 -5.05 -9.92 -11.11
C TRP A 86 -5.02 -8.68 -10.20
N ALA A 87 -3.98 -7.86 -10.29
CA ALA A 87 -3.89 -6.60 -9.54
C ALA A 87 -4.98 -5.61 -9.98
N ARG A 88 -5.21 -5.47 -11.29
CA ARG A 88 -6.25 -4.58 -11.85
C ARG A 88 -7.66 -5.11 -11.60
N GLU A 89 -7.87 -6.42 -11.71
CA GLU A 89 -9.14 -7.06 -11.31
C GLU A 89 -9.46 -6.80 -9.83
N LEU A 90 -8.45 -6.88 -8.95
CA LEU A 90 -8.62 -6.57 -7.54
C LEU A 90 -8.97 -5.10 -7.31
N ALA A 91 -8.31 -4.19 -8.04
CA ALA A 91 -8.57 -2.75 -7.97
C ALA A 91 -10.02 -2.42 -8.35
N CYS A 92 -10.54 -2.94 -9.47
CA CYS A 92 -11.94 -2.71 -9.86
C CYS A 92 -12.94 -3.22 -8.81
N THR A 93 -12.73 -4.42 -8.27
CA THR A 93 -13.60 -4.97 -7.22
C THR A 93 -13.54 -4.14 -5.94
N ALA A 94 -12.34 -3.76 -5.49
CA ALA A 94 -12.15 -2.94 -4.31
C ALA A 94 -12.76 -1.54 -4.49
N HIS A 95 -12.55 -0.89 -5.63
CA HIS A 95 -13.13 0.41 -5.93
C HIS A 95 -14.66 0.37 -5.85
N SER A 96 -15.27 -0.57 -6.55
CA SER A 96 -16.74 -0.71 -6.64
C SER A 96 -17.39 -0.96 -5.28
N ALA A 97 -16.71 -1.69 -4.39
CA ALA A 97 -17.24 -2.05 -3.08
C ALA A 97 -17.02 -0.97 -2.01
N PHE A 98 -15.82 -0.39 -1.96
CA PHE A 98 -15.41 0.51 -0.88
C PHE A 98 -15.73 1.97 -1.19
N ILE A 99 -15.86 2.34 -2.47
CA ILE A 99 -16.20 3.71 -2.93
C ILE A 99 -17.58 3.65 -3.60
N ARG A 100 -18.64 3.59 -2.78
CA ARG A 100 -20.03 3.42 -3.27
C ARG A 100 -20.66 4.71 -3.78
N ASP A 101 -20.15 5.87 -3.36
CA ASP A 101 -20.61 7.19 -3.77
C ASP A 101 -19.45 8.18 -3.75
N ALA A 102 -18.64 8.15 -4.82
CA ALA A 102 -17.50 9.04 -5.00
C ALA A 102 -17.94 10.51 -5.02
N ALA A 103 -19.10 10.82 -5.61
CA ALA A 103 -19.65 12.18 -5.66
C ALA A 103 -20.01 12.72 -4.27
N ALA A 104 -20.44 11.86 -3.34
CA ALA A 104 -20.65 12.21 -1.94
C ALA A 104 -19.39 12.08 -1.07
N GLY A 105 -18.24 11.74 -1.67
CA GLY A 105 -16.97 11.61 -0.95
C GLY A 105 -16.92 10.45 0.04
N ARG A 106 -17.75 9.41 -0.12
CA ARG A 106 -17.87 8.34 0.88
C ARG A 106 -17.04 7.12 0.48
N MET A 107 -15.97 6.92 1.24
CA MET A 107 -15.15 5.72 1.22
C MET A 107 -15.27 4.98 2.55
N PHE A 108 -15.30 3.65 2.50
CA PHE A 108 -15.21 2.79 3.67
C PHE A 108 -13.81 2.18 3.73
N CYS A 109 -13.25 1.99 4.93
CA CYS A 109 -11.95 1.33 5.09
C CYS A 109 -12.08 -0.20 5.18
N LYS A 110 -13.26 -0.68 5.58
CA LYS A 110 -13.54 -2.08 5.80
C LYS A 110 -14.96 -2.46 5.40
N MET A 111 -15.08 -3.55 4.66
CA MET A 111 -16.33 -4.14 4.21
C MET A 111 -16.47 -5.57 4.76
N SER A 112 -17.69 -6.09 4.78
CA SER A 112 -17.94 -7.52 5.02
C SER A 112 -17.22 -8.40 4.00
N VAL A 113 -17.10 -9.69 4.31
CA VAL A 113 -16.42 -10.68 3.45
C VAL A 113 -17.02 -10.73 2.04
N ASP A 114 -18.35 -10.61 1.95
CA ASP A 114 -19.13 -10.56 0.70
C ASP A 114 -19.19 -9.17 0.04
N LEU A 115 -18.53 -8.16 0.62
CA LEU A 115 -18.51 -6.77 0.16
C LEU A 115 -19.86 -6.05 0.12
N GLU A 116 -20.93 -6.62 0.70
CA GLU A 116 -22.27 -6.04 0.61
C GLU A 116 -22.51 -4.86 1.57
N ARG A 117 -21.84 -4.85 2.72
CA ARG A 117 -22.07 -3.90 3.81
C ARG A 117 -20.78 -3.36 4.45
N PRO A 118 -20.75 -2.08 4.83
CA PRO A 118 -19.62 -1.50 5.56
C PRO A 118 -19.57 -2.01 7.00
N LEU A 119 -18.35 -2.18 7.53
CA LEU A 119 -18.09 -2.58 8.92
C LEU A 119 -17.64 -1.36 9.75
N VAL A 120 -18.62 -0.66 10.34
CA VAL A 120 -18.48 0.69 10.93
C VAL A 120 -17.66 0.73 12.24
N MET A 121 -17.54 -0.38 12.99
CA MET A 121 -16.86 -0.39 14.31
C MET A 121 -15.32 -0.38 14.27
N ALA A 122 -14.69 -0.39 13.08
CA ALA A 122 -13.23 -0.41 12.93
C ALA A 122 -12.59 0.97 12.69
N MET A 123 -13.37 2.05 12.69
CA MET A 123 -12.87 3.38 12.32
C MET A 123 -12.19 4.08 13.50
N SER A 124 -10.85 4.05 13.53
CA SER A 124 -10.11 5.22 13.99
C SER A 124 -9.99 6.18 12.80
N PRO A 125 -10.34 7.48 12.93
CA PRO A 125 -10.16 8.47 11.87
C PRO A 125 -8.76 8.48 11.26
N SER A 126 -7.74 8.09 12.03
CA SER A 126 -6.34 8.03 11.59
C SER A 126 -5.99 6.85 10.67
N ILE A 127 -6.68 5.71 10.78
CA ILE A 127 -6.33 4.48 10.02
C ILE A 127 -6.88 4.56 8.58
N ALA A 128 -8.07 5.14 8.41
CA ALA A 128 -8.71 5.29 7.11
C ALA A 128 -8.33 6.61 6.39
N GLN A 129 -7.56 7.47 7.05
CA GLN A 129 -7.28 8.84 6.57
C GLN A 129 -6.57 8.86 5.22
N HIS A 130 -5.75 7.83 4.95
CA HIS A 130 -4.95 7.73 3.73
C HIS A 130 -5.53 6.75 2.71
N ASP A 131 -6.66 6.06 2.98
CA ASP A 131 -7.24 5.09 2.05
C ASP A 131 -7.51 5.68 0.64
N PRO A 132 -8.02 6.93 0.49
CA PRO A 132 -8.16 7.54 -0.84
C PRO A 132 -6.83 7.77 -1.55
N LEU A 133 -5.78 8.15 -0.80
CA LEU A 133 -4.44 8.37 -1.32
C LEU A 133 -3.78 7.04 -1.74
N ASP A 134 -3.99 6.00 -0.93
CA ASP A 134 -3.63 4.61 -1.19
C ASP A 134 -4.23 4.12 -2.51
N ALA A 135 -5.52 4.37 -2.71
CA ALA A 135 -6.25 4.06 -3.94
C ALA A 135 -5.62 4.77 -5.13
N LEU A 136 -5.51 6.11 -5.06
CA LEU A 136 -5.01 6.94 -6.15
C LEU A 136 -3.61 6.48 -6.59
N ILE A 137 -2.64 6.43 -5.68
CA ILE A 137 -1.25 6.09 -6.01
C ILE A 137 -1.15 4.65 -6.53
N THR A 138 -1.90 3.72 -5.95
CA THR A 138 -1.86 2.32 -6.38
C THR A 138 -2.49 2.14 -7.75
N TYR A 139 -3.65 2.73 -8.03
CA TYR A 139 -4.26 2.64 -9.35
C TYR A 139 -3.40 3.28 -10.43
N CYS A 140 -2.79 4.43 -10.15
CA CYS A 140 -1.83 5.06 -11.06
C CYS A 140 -0.61 4.17 -11.34
N GLN A 141 -0.07 3.47 -10.33
CA GLN A 141 0.98 2.47 -10.55
C GLN A 141 0.51 1.33 -11.46
N LEU A 142 -0.67 0.77 -11.21
CA LEU A 142 -1.21 -0.34 -12.00
C LEU A 142 -1.49 0.07 -13.45
N GLN A 143 -2.01 1.29 -13.66
CA GLN A 143 -2.27 1.84 -14.99
C GLN A 143 -0.97 2.08 -15.77
N SER A 144 0.09 2.49 -15.07
CA SER A 144 1.44 2.70 -15.63
C SER A 144 2.23 1.40 -15.84
N SER A 145 1.65 0.24 -15.53
CA SER A 145 2.24 -1.08 -15.75
C SER A 145 1.50 -1.83 -16.87
N PRO A 146 2.09 -2.85 -17.53
CA PRO A 146 1.39 -3.64 -18.55
C PRO A 146 0.05 -4.17 -18.04
N SER A 147 -1.01 -4.11 -18.86
CA SER A 147 -2.34 -4.50 -18.37
C SER A 147 -2.48 -5.99 -18.08
N GLY A 148 -1.73 -6.82 -18.81
CA GLY A 148 -1.90 -8.26 -18.81
C GLY A 148 -3.28 -8.73 -19.27
N GLY A 149 -4.05 -7.88 -19.96
CA GLY A 149 -5.46 -8.11 -20.29
C GLY A 149 -6.43 -7.84 -19.14
N GLY A 150 -5.97 -7.19 -18.07
CA GLY A 150 -6.83 -6.68 -16.99
C GLY A 150 -7.60 -5.41 -17.37
N PRO A 151 -8.54 -4.98 -16.51
CA PRO A 151 -9.38 -3.81 -16.76
C PRO A 151 -8.58 -2.49 -16.83
N ASP A 152 -9.23 -1.48 -17.40
CA ASP A 152 -8.75 -0.10 -17.45
C ASP A 152 -9.22 0.65 -16.20
N LEU A 153 -8.31 1.32 -15.49
CA LEU A 153 -8.56 1.94 -14.18
C LEU A 153 -8.77 3.46 -14.23
N ARG A 154 -8.91 4.06 -15.42
CA ARG A 154 -9.00 5.53 -15.55
C ARG A 154 -10.17 6.15 -14.79
N ALA A 155 -11.33 5.48 -14.78
CA ALA A 155 -12.49 5.96 -14.03
C ALA A 155 -12.23 5.90 -12.52
N GLU A 156 -11.64 4.80 -12.06
CA GLU A 156 -11.27 4.59 -10.66
C GLU A 156 -10.21 5.59 -10.19
N ILE A 157 -9.24 5.93 -11.04
CA ILE A 157 -8.23 6.97 -10.78
C ILE A 157 -8.90 8.34 -10.64
N HIS A 158 -9.80 8.69 -11.55
CA HIS A 158 -10.52 9.97 -11.50
C HIS A 158 -11.34 10.10 -10.21
N ASP A 159 -12.06 9.04 -9.83
CA ASP A 159 -12.84 8.99 -8.60
C ASP A 159 -11.94 9.10 -7.35
N ALA A 160 -10.83 8.37 -7.31
CA ALA A 160 -9.87 8.44 -6.20
C ALA A 160 -9.21 9.82 -6.07
N ALA A 161 -8.89 10.47 -7.19
CA ALA A 161 -8.38 11.83 -7.21
C ALA A 161 -9.41 12.82 -6.63
N ALA A 162 -10.70 12.67 -6.99
CA ALA A 162 -11.77 13.50 -6.45
C ALA A 162 -11.90 13.36 -4.92
N LEU A 163 -11.69 12.16 -4.37
CA LEU A 163 -11.68 11.92 -2.92
C LEU A 163 -10.50 12.58 -2.19
N CYS A 164 -9.39 12.84 -2.90
CA CYS A 164 -8.20 13.48 -2.33
C CYS A 164 -8.29 15.01 -2.31
N VAL A 165 -9.23 15.62 -3.04
CA VAL A 165 -9.36 17.08 -3.13
C VAL A 165 -9.66 17.69 -1.75
N GLY A 166 -8.76 18.55 -1.27
CA GLY A 166 -8.91 19.23 0.02
C GLY A 166 -8.68 18.33 1.24
N ALA A 167 -8.19 17.10 1.04
CA ALA A 167 -7.80 16.21 2.11
C ALA A 167 -6.58 16.77 2.88
N SER A 168 -6.45 16.37 4.14
CA SER A 168 -5.29 16.68 4.97
C SER A 168 -4.54 15.40 5.29
N TRP A 169 -3.24 15.40 5.03
CA TRP A 169 -2.33 14.28 5.31
C TRP A 169 -1.66 14.40 6.69
N ALA A 170 -2.21 15.23 7.58
CA ALA A 170 -1.63 15.44 8.90
C ALA A 170 -1.77 14.17 9.76
N ILE A 171 -0.63 13.64 10.20
CA ILE A 171 -0.53 12.42 11.01
C ILE A 171 0.67 12.54 11.94
N ASP A 172 0.66 11.86 13.09
CA ASP A 172 1.76 11.92 14.06
C ASP A 172 2.13 10.59 14.73
N ASP A 173 1.50 9.48 14.34
CA ASP A 173 1.93 8.14 14.72
C ASP A 173 2.91 7.55 13.69
N ALA A 174 3.77 6.64 14.16
CA ALA A 174 4.83 6.04 13.34
C ALA A 174 4.29 5.32 12.09
N LEU A 175 3.14 4.64 12.20
CA LEU A 175 2.58 3.86 11.10
C LEU A 175 2.17 4.79 9.96
N GLY A 176 1.35 5.80 10.25
CA GLY A 176 0.88 6.73 9.23
C GLY A 176 1.98 7.61 8.64
N ILE A 177 2.99 7.99 9.41
CA ILE A 177 4.17 8.69 8.88
C ILE A 177 4.93 7.79 7.90
N GLY A 178 5.12 6.51 8.24
CA GLY A 178 5.78 5.54 7.38
C GLY A 178 5.07 5.40 6.03
N ASP A 179 3.74 5.28 6.09
CA ASP A 179 2.89 5.16 4.90
C ASP A 179 2.98 6.39 3.98
N LEU A 180 2.95 7.61 4.54
CA LEU A 180 3.17 8.85 3.75
C LEU A 180 4.53 8.88 3.04
N LEU A 181 5.59 8.41 3.71
CA LEU A 181 6.93 8.36 3.11
C LEU A 181 7.02 7.30 2.00
N ILE A 182 6.35 6.15 2.18
CA ILE A 182 6.21 5.13 1.13
C ILE A 182 5.48 5.73 -0.09
N HIS A 183 4.38 6.44 0.14
CA HIS A 183 3.66 7.16 -0.90
C HIS A 183 4.52 8.19 -1.63
N ALA A 184 5.29 9.01 -0.90
CA ALA A 184 6.22 9.96 -1.49
C ALA A 184 7.24 9.27 -2.41
N GLY A 185 7.80 8.13 -1.99
CA GLY A 185 8.69 7.32 -2.82
C GLY A 185 8.03 6.78 -4.09
N ARG A 186 6.78 6.33 -4.00
CA ARG A 186 6.01 5.84 -5.17
C ARG A 186 5.69 6.97 -6.13
N VAL A 187 5.16 8.10 -5.63
CA VAL A 187 4.87 9.30 -6.44
C VAL A 187 6.11 9.78 -7.17
N ALA A 188 7.26 9.85 -6.49
CA ALA A 188 8.52 10.28 -7.12
C ALA A 188 8.95 9.36 -8.28
N GLN A 189 8.72 8.05 -8.17
CA GLN A 189 9.07 7.08 -9.21
C GLN A 189 8.10 7.10 -10.40
N LEU A 190 6.80 7.31 -10.15
CA LEU A 190 5.78 7.42 -11.20
C LEU A 190 6.01 8.61 -12.14
N VAL A 191 6.86 9.57 -11.75
CA VAL A 191 7.20 10.76 -12.53
C VAL A 191 8.67 10.90 -12.89
N GLY A 192 9.48 9.93 -12.51
CA GLY A 192 10.90 9.95 -12.83
C GLY A 192 11.14 9.88 -14.34
N ALA A 193 12.25 10.45 -14.80
CA ALA A 193 12.62 10.44 -16.23
C ALA A 193 12.69 9.03 -16.83
N ASP A 194 12.98 8.01 -16.02
CA ASP A 194 12.97 6.59 -16.43
C ASP A 194 11.55 6.07 -16.76
N ALA A 195 10.50 6.58 -16.09
CA ALA A 195 9.10 6.23 -16.38
C ALA A 195 8.66 6.79 -17.74
N VAL A 196 9.21 7.94 -18.14
CA VAL A 196 8.97 8.58 -19.45
C VAL A 196 9.78 7.88 -20.56
N CYS A 197 10.93 7.29 -20.27
CA CYS A 197 11.71 6.53 -21.25
C CYS A 197 11.20 5.09 -21.48
N ALA A 198 10.43 4.52 -20.54
CA ALA A 198 9.77 3.22 -20.70
C ALA A 198 8.50 3.28 -21.60
N LEU A 199 8.16 4.46 -22.14
CA LEU A 199 6.96 4.76 -22.93
C LEU A 199 6.91 4.15 -24.33
N ASP A 200 7.89 3.34 -24.74
CA ASP A 200 7.79 2.60 -26.00
C ASP A 200 6.70 1.49 -25.97
N ALA A 201 6.03 1.28 -24.82
CA ALA A 201 5.04 0.21 -24.62
C ALA A 201 3.67 0.65 -24.05
N ILE A 202 3.47 1.93 -23.68
CA ILE A 202 2.22 2.45 -23.10
C ILE A 202 1.77 3.66 -23.94
N ASP A 203 0.48 3.76 -24.28
CA ASP A 203 -0.06 4.91 -25.00
C ASP A 203 0.24 6.20 -24.22
N ALA A 204 1.11 7.06 -24.74
CA ALA A 204 1.64 8.24 -24.04
C ALA A 204 0.55 9.22 -23.56
N ALA A 205 -0.66 9.15 -24.11
CA ALA A 205 -1.83 9.89 -23.65
C ALA A 205 -2.31 9.41 -22.27
N ASP A 206 -2.27 8.10 -22.00
CA ASP A 206 -2.75 7.52 -20.74
C ASP A 206 -1.84 7.90 -19.56
N LEU A 207 -0.52 8.02 -19.78
CA LEU A 207 0.40 8.49 -18.74
C LEU A 207 0.16 9.97 -18.42
N LEU A 208 -0.22 10.78 -19.41
CA LEU A 208 -0.50 12.20 -19.20
C LEU A 208 -1.75 12.39 -18.34
N ASP A 209 -2.80 11.60 -18.55
CA ASP A 209 -4.02 11.61 -17.72
C ASP A 209 -3.72 11.18 -16.27
N VAL A 210 -2.86 10.17 -16.08
CA VAL A 210 -2.40 9.73 -14.75
C VAL A 210 -1.59 10.83 -14.05
N ILE A 211 -0.68 11.48 -14.76
CA ILE A 211 0.13 12.59 -14.22
C ILE A 211 -0.76 13.78 -13.87
N ASP A 212 -1.75 14.10 -14.72
CA ASP A 212 -2.68 15.21 -14.47
C ASP A 212 -3.56 14.94 -13.24
N ALA A 213 -4.00 13.69 -13.04
CA ALA A 213 -4.80 13.31 -11.88
C ALA A 213 -4.05 13.48 -10.54
N ILE A 214 -2.73 13.25 -10.51
CA ILE A 214 -1.95 13.25 -9.27
C ILE A 214 -1.32 14.62 -8.95
N GLN A 215 -1.12 15.49 -9.96
CA GLN A 215 -0.31 16.71 -9.82
C GLN A 215 0.98 16.45 -9.01
N PRO A 216 1.82 15.51 -9.48
CA PRO A 216 2.75 14.75 -8.64
C PRO A 216 3.85 15.59 -7.99
N GLY A 217 4.24 16.72 -8.58
CA GLY A 217 5.18 17.65 -7.94
C GLY A 217 4.58 18.32 -6.69
N CYS A 218 3.32 18.74 -6.77
CA CYS A 218 2.61 19.33 -5.64
C CYS A 218 2.32 18.28 -4.57
N LEU A 219 1.77 17.12 -4.97
CA LEU A 219 1.48 16.03 -4.04
C LEU A 219 2.75 15.56 -3.33
N LEU A 220 3.87 15.39 -4.04
CA LEU A 220 5.14 14.97 -3.42
C LEU A 220 5.59 15.95 -2.32
N GLU A 221 5.53 17.27 -2.55
CA GLU A 221 5.86 18.25 -1.52
C GLU A 221 4.91 18.21 -0.33
N GLU A 222 3.60 18.06 -0.58
CA GLU A 222 2.59 17.94 0.47
C GLU A 222 2.84 16.71 1.35
N LEU A 223 3.12 15.55 0.75
CA LEU A 223 3.43 14.32 1.48
C LEU A 223 4.71 14.45 2.31
N LEU A 224 5.77 15.03 1.74
CA LEU A 224 7.04 15.21 2.45
C LEU A 224 6.91 16.21 3.61
N GLU A 225 6.16 17.31 3.43
CA GLU A 225 5.94 18.30 4.48
C GLU A 225 5.03 17.74 5.59
N SER A 226 3.99 16.97 5.25
CA SER A 226 3.15 16.28 6.24
C SER A 226 3.94 15.21 7.01
N ALA A 227 4.74 14.39 6.34
CA ALA A 227 5.63 13.43 7.00
C ALA A 227 6.65 14.14 7.91
N ARG A 228 7.21 15.28 7.49
CA ARG A 228 8.12 16.09 8.30
C ARG A 228 7.43 16.65 9.56
N ALA A 229 6.21 17.15 9.42
CA ALA A 229 5.43 17.66 10.55
C ALA A 229 5.11 16.54 11.56
N GLY A 230 4.73 15.35 11.08
CA GLY A 230 4.53 14.17 11.91
C GLY A 230 5.81 13.69 12.60
N LEU A 231 6.91 13.59 11.86
CA LEU A 231 8.22 13.21 12.40
C LEU A 231 8.72 14.14 13.50
N CYS A 232 8.48 15.44 13.36
CA CYS A 232 8.81 16.42 14.40
C CYS A 232 8.11 16.08 15.72
N LYS A 233 6.79 15.85 15.67
CA LYS A 233 6.01 15.48 16.86
C LYS A 233 6.40 14.10 17.40
N PHE A 234 6.61 13.13 16.52
CA PHE A 234 7.02 11.78 16.89
C PHE A 234 8.37 11.79 17.62
N ALA A 235 9.36 12.54 17.11
CA ALA A 235 10.66 12.69 17.75
C ALA A 235 10.55 13.33 19.15
N ASP A 236 9.64 14.30 19.33
CA ASP A 236 9.40 14.96 20.62
C ASP A 236 8.65 14.07 21.64
N SER A 237 7.95 13.02 21.19
CA SER A 237 7.07 12.19 22.01
C SER A 237 7.79 11.21 22.96
N ASN A 238 9.13 11.12 22.90
CA ASN A 238 9.95 10.15 23.63
C ASN A 238 9.52 8.67 23.42
N ALA A 239 8.81 8.38 22.31
CA ALA A 239 8.28 7.05 21.99
C ALA A 239 9.40 6.00 21.88
N LEU A 240 10.49 6.34 21.21
CA LEU A 240 11.62 5.43 21.00
C LEU A 240 12.42 5.14 22.28
N ALA A 241 12.32 5.97 23.32
CA ALA A 241 12.97 5.72 24.61
C ALA A 241 12.19 4.76 25.52
N GLN A 242 10.96 4.39 25.14
CA GLN A 242 10.15 3.45 25.90
C GLN A 242 10.73 2.02 25.85
N PRO A 243 10.46 1.19 26.88
CA PRO A 243 10.81 -0.23 26.83
C PRO A 243 10.06 -0.97 25.71
N PRO A 244 10.58 -2.13 25.22
CA PRO A 244 9.98 -2.88 24.11
C PRO A 244 8.49 -3.19 24.27
N GLU A 245 8.03 -3.43 25.51
CA GLU A 245 6.64 -3.78 25.83
C GLU A 245 5.66 -2.61 25.66
N ARG A 246 6.17 -1.39 25.54
CA ARG A 246 5.38 -0.16 25.34
C ARG A 246 5.55 0.44 23.94
N ARG A 247 6.31 -0.21 23.07
CA ARG A 247 6.56 0.20 21.69
C ARG A 247 5.78 -0.69 20.74
N THR A 248 5.42 -0.16 19.58
CA THR A 248 4.67 -0.89 18.55
C THR A 248 5.61 -1.25 17.40
N ALA A 249 6.08 -2.50 17.37
CA ALA A 249 7.02 -2.95 16.34
C ALA A 249 6.48 -2.74 14.93
N PHE A 250 5.20 -3.05 14.71
CA PHE A 250 4.55 -2.88 13.42
C PHE A 250 4.63 -1.44 12.91
N GLY A 251 4.16 -0.46 13.68
CA GLY A 251 4.14 0.94 13.26
C GLY A 251 5.54 1.55 13.14
N GLU A 252 6.46 1.21 14.05
CA GLU A 252 7.84 1.70 13.94
C GLU A 252 8.58 1.08 12.75
N LEU A 253 8.36 -0.21 12.45
CA LEU A 253 8.97 -0.84 11.27
C LEU A 253 8.38 -0.30 9.96
N GLU A 254 7.08 0.05 9.90
CA GLU A 254 6.52 0.79 8.75
C GLU A 254 7.21 2.15 8.59
N LEU A 255 7.43 2.89 9.70
CA LEU A 255 8.20 4.13 9.67
C LEU A 255 9.61 3.92 9.12
N ALA A 256 10.30 2.87 9.55
CA ALA A 256 11.61 2.54 9.03
C ALA A 256 11.56 2.23 7.53
N ILE A 257 10.60 1.43 7.06
CA ILE A 257 10.41 1.16 5.62
C ILE A 257 10.17 2.46 4.85
N GLY A 258 9.31 3.35 5.36
CA GLY A 258 9.07 4.67 4.77
C GLY A 258 10.30 5.56 4.71
N LEU A 259 11.12 5.60 5.75
CA LEU A 259 12.39 6.36 5.72
C LEU A 259 13.36 5.84 4.65
N ALA A 260 13.28 4.56 4.28
CA ALA A 260 14.05 4.00 3.17
C ALA A 260 13.56 4.48 1.78
N ALA A 261 12.42 5.16 1.70
CA ALA A 261 11.95 5.80 0.47
C ALA A 261 12.68 7.13 0.17
N LEU A 262 13.28 7.79 1.16
CA LEU A 262 13.95 9.09 0.95
C LEU A 262 15.08 9.04 -0.10
N PRO A 263 15.96 8.03 -0.10
CA PRO A 263 16.93 7.86 -1.19
C PRO A 263 16.29 7.60 -2.55
N VAL A 264 15.12 6.95 -2.60
CA VAL A 264 14.38 6.70 -3.85
C VAL A 264 13.80 7.99 -4.40
N VAL A 265 13.22 8.83 -3.53
CA VAL A 265 12.77 10.19 -3.89
C VAL A 265 13.94 11.01 -4.43
N ALA A 266 15.12 10.95 -3.79
CA ALA A 266 16.31 11.67 -4.23
C ALA A 266 16.78 11.25 -5.64
N ARG A 267 16.76 9.94 -5.93
CA ARG A 267 17.20 9.37 -7.22
C ARG A 267 16.20 9.58 -8.36
N SER A 268 14.91 9.61 -8.06
CA SER A 268 13.84 9.70 -9.08
C SER A 268 13.66 11.12 -9.64
N ARG A 269 14.48 12.08 -9.20
CA ARG A 269 14.46 13.47 -9.67
C ARG A 269 14.82 13.54 -11.16
N PRO A 270 14.02 14.23 -12.00
CA PRO A 270 14.40 14.46 -13.39
C PRO A 270 15.71 15.26 -13.46
N THR A 271 16.68 14.71 -14.18
CA THR A 271 17.99 15.36 -14.40
C THR A 271 17.82 16.52 -15.39
N GLY A 272 17.54 17.71 -14.87
CA GLY A 272 17.45 18.95 -15.66
C GLY A 272 16.24 19.78 -15.29
N ARG A 273 16.50 21.00 -14.75
CA ARG A 273 15.54 21.96 -14.19
C ARG A 273 14.88 21.53 -12.88
N GLY A 274 15.71 21.48 -11.84
CA GLY A 274 15.53 22.21 -10.58
C GLY A 274 14.13 22.68 -10.18
N ASN A 275 13.22 21.77 -9.87
CA ASN A 275 12.44 22.01 -8.67
C ASN A 275 13.30 21.51 -7.51
N PRO A 276 13.76 22.39 -6.60
CA PRO A 276 14.20 21.90 -5.30
C PRO A 276 13.05 21.04 -4.74
N THR A 277 13.39 20.00 -3.98
CA THR A 277 12.41 19.31 -3.14
C THR A 277 12.67 19.75 -1.70
N PRO A 278 12.30 20.98 -1.28
CA PRO A 278 12.61 21.46 0.07
C PRO A 278 12.13 20.49 1.15
N GLY A 279 11.01 19.80 0.91
CA GLY A 279 10.51 18.76 1.79
C GLY A 279 11.56 17.67 2.08
N LEU A 280 12.28 17.19 1.06
CA LEU A 280 13.29 16.14 1.23
C LEU A 280 14.48 16.62 2.07
N ASP A 281 14.98 17.83 1.81
CA ASP A 281 16.14 18.37 2.55
C ASP A 281 15.79 18.59 4.03
N ARG A 282 14.55 18.99 4.33
CA ARG A 282 14.04 19.15 5.70
C ARG A 282 13.86 17.82 6.45
N LEU A 283 13.85 16.69 5.74
CA LEU A 283 13.76 15.35 6.34
C LEU A 283 15.14 14.76 6.69
N ALA A 284 16.23 15.38 6.24
CA ALA A 284 17.59 14.92 6.52
C ALA A 284 17.89 14.64 8.01
N PRO A 285 17.41 15.44 8.98
CA PRO A 285 17.65 15.17 10.41
C PRO A 285 17.05 13.84 10.92
N TYR A 286 16.05 13.29 10.23
CA TYR A 286 15.34 12.07 10.66
C TYR A 286 15.87 10.79 10.01
N GLN A 287 16.84 10.88 9.09
CA GLN A 287 17.34 9.71 8.34
C GLN A 287 17.94 8.63 9.25
N SER A 288 18.54 9.01 10.39
CA SER A 288 19.12 8.05 11.34
C SER A 288 18.07 7.17 12.03
N LEU A 289 16.80 7.60 12.07
CA LEU A 289 15.71 6.85 12.72
C LEU A 289 15.51 5.47 12.08
N HIS A 290 15.76 5.32 10.77
CA HIS A 290 15.71 4.02 10.10
C HIS A 290 16.60 3.00 10.82
N SER A 291 17.88 3.32 10.95
CA SER A 291 18.87 2.40 11.52
C SER A 291 18.67 2.20 13.03
N GLU A 292 18.20 3.23 13.75
CA GLU A 292 17.86 3.14 15.16
C GLU A 292 16.71 2.15 15.41
N ILE A 293 15.60 2.31 14.66
CA ILE A 293 14.41 1.45 14.78
C ILE A 293 14.73 0.01 14.39
N VAL A 294 15.35 -0.19 13.22
CA VAL A 294 15.71 -1.53 12.72
C VAL A 294 16.69 -2.21 13.68
N GLY A 295 17.69 -1.48 14.18
CA GLY A 295 18.66 -1.98 15.16
C GLY A 295 17.99 -2.43 16.46
N PHE A 296 17.06 -1.63 16.98
CA PHE A 296 16.31 -1.95 18.20
C PHE A 296 15.49 -3.23 18.04
N TRP A 297 14.62 -3.33 17.03
CA TRP A 297 13.73 -4.48 16.85
C TRP A 297 14.48 -5.75 16.47
N ARG A 298 15.56 -5.64 15.70
CA ARG A 298 16.48 -6.77 15.47
C ARG A 298 17.08 -7.27 16.79
N GLY A 299 17.49 -6.36 17.68
CA GLY A 299 17.99 -6.69 19.01
C GLY A 299 16.94 -7.38 19.89
N VAL A 300 15.71 -6.85 19.93
CA VAL A 300 14.58 -7.44 20.68
C VAL A 300 14.28 -8.86 20.19
N ARG A 301 14.17 -9.06 18.87
CA ARG A 301 13.91 -10.38 18.28
C ARG A 301 15.01 -11.39 18.58
N SER A 302 16.28 -10.96 18.58
CA SER A 302 17.40 -11.86 18.89
C SER A 302 17.39 -12.40 20.34
N ARG A 303 16.72 -11.69 21.26
CA ARG A 303 16.64 -12.01 22.69
C ARG A 303 15.38 -12.80 23.05
N ARG A 304 14.30 -12.67 22.28
CA ARG A 304 13.04 -13.39 22.51
C ARG A 304 13.11 -14.79 21.88
N ARG A 305 12.85 -15.82 22.68
CA ARG A 305 12.89 -17.25 22.27
C ARG A 305 11.57 -17.79 21.70
N ASP A 306 10.54 -16.96 21.58
CA ASP A 306 9.22 -17.42 21.12
C ASP A 306 9.03 -17.14 19.61
N PRO A 307 8.98 -18.17 18.76
CA PRO A 307 8.89 -18.00 17.31
C PRO A 307 7.49 -17.68 16.79
N VAL A 308 6.41 -17.89 17.56
CA VAL A 308 5.04 -17.95 17.00
C VAL A 308 4.28 -16.62 17.08
N SER A 309 4.55 -15.76 18.07
CA SER A 309 3.66 -14.62 18.37
C SER A 309 3.92 -13.33 17.58
N HIS A 310 4.80 -13.34 16.57
CA HIS A 310 5.28 -12.11 15.88
C HIS A 310 5.62 -12.33 14.38
N GLU A 311 4.82 -13.11 13.65
CA GLU A 311 5.07 -13.38 12.22
C GLU A 311 4.98 -12.13 11.35
N ILE A 312 3.98 -11.26 11.59
CA ILE A 312 3.84 -10.01 10.83
C ILE A 312 5.02 -9.06 11.06
N GLU A 313 5.49 -8.93 12.30
CA GLU A 313 6.66 -8.12 12.64
C GLU A 313 7.94 -8.69 12.01
N ALA A 314 8.01 -10.01 11.80
CA ALA A 314 9.12 -10.64 11.09
C ALA A 314 9.17 -10.20 9.63
N VAL A 315 8.02 -10.16 8.96
CA VAL A 315 7.90 -9.67 7.58
C VAL A 315 8.26 -8.19 7.51
N MET A 316 7.70 -7.36 8.41
CA MET A 316 8.02 -5.93 8.48
C MET A 316 9.51 -5.69 8.69
N LEU A 317 10.15 -6.43 9.61
CA LEU A 317 11.59 -6.33 9.85
C LEU A 317 12.42 -6.78 8.64
N ALA A 318 12.00 -7.85 7.95
CA ALA A 318 12.66 -8.30 6.74
C ALA A 318 12.57 -7.25 5.62
N THR A 319 11.40 -6.64 5.43
CA THR A 319 11.20 -5.54 4.47
C THR A 319 12.02 -4.31 4.85
N ALA A 320 12.08 -3.94 6.13
CA ALA A 320 12.90 -2.79 6.58
C ALA A 320 14.41 -3.01 6.37
N LEU A 321 14.87 -4.27 6.39
CA LEU A 321 16.26 -4.66 6.11
C LEU A 321 16.58 -4.69 4.60
N VAL A 322 15.60 -5.06 3.77
CA VAL A 322 15.75 -5.18 2.31
C VAL A 322 14.53 -4.52 1.65
N PRO A 323 14.46 -3.18 1.66
CA PRO A 323 13.26 -2.45 1.23
C PRO A 323 13.07 -2.46 -0.29
N ASP A 324 14.13 -2.67 -1.07
CA ASP A 324 14.14 -2.47 -2.52
C ASP A 324 13.02 -3.25 -3.26
N GLY A 325 12.74 -4.49 -2.86
CA GLY A 325 11.70 -5.31 -3.50
C GLY A 325 10.27 -4.80 -3.28
N PHE A 326 10.07 -3.96 -2.27
CA PHE A 326 8.80 -3.28 -1.98
C PHE A 326 8.82 -1.81 -2.44
N MET A 327 9.96 -1.14 -2.35
CA MET A 327 10.05 0.30 -2.62
C MET A 327 10.25 0.60 -4.12
N GLU A 328 11.08 -0.17 -4.83
CA GLU A 328 11.39 0.12 -6.23
C GLU A 328 10.31 -0.44 -7.17
N LEU A 329 9.69 0.42 -7.99
CA LEU A 329 8.59 0.03 -8.91
C LEU A 329 9.06 -0.65 -10.21
N ARG A 330 10.34 -0.99 -10.31
CA ARG A 330 11.04 -1.42 -11.53
C ARG A 330 10.96 -2.90 -11.82
#